data_AF-A0A2N5S7V8-F1
#
_entry.id   AF-A0A2N5S7V8-F1
#
_cell.length_a   1.000
_cell.length_b   1.000
_cell.length_c   1.000
_cell.angle_alpha   90.00
_cell.angle_beta   90.00
_cell.angle_gamma   90.00
#
_symmetry.space_group_name_H-M   'P 1'
#
loop_
_entity.id
_entity.type
_entity.pdbx_description
1 polymer ?
#
loop_
_entity_poly.entity_id
_entity_poly.type
_entity_poly.pdbx_seq_one_letter_code
_entity_poly.pdbx_strand_id
1 'polypeptide(L)'
;MLKLMDKSDNSSKGIGQVLEAIQVQSGLTPEKFFSRLQPMDTDLGTCQNFNLLRDIRHPSNNPAKNLNNIVFQLGASHTLWNVAQAIFTAHLGGSSNEEDLGAWRSLLSLGVPPEKVIQKKDYTAMIHYMEQVHEVTLVHCLRLVMETKD
;
A
#
# COMPACT_ATOMS: atom_id res chain seq x y z
N MET A 1 -13.81 -1.84 18.94
CA MET A 1 -13.52 -2.19 17.54
C MET A 1 -14.62 -1.61 16.66
N LEU A 2 -14.27 -0.89 15.59
CA LEU A 2 -15.25 -0.33 14.66
C LEU A 2 -15.92 -1.48 13.88
N LYS A 3 -17.23 -1.37 13.66
CA LYS A 3 -18.02 -2.28 12.83
C LYS A 3 -17.84 -1.93 11.36
N LEU A 4 -17.91 -2.96 10.52
CA LEU A 4 -17.93 -2.83 9.07
C LEU A 4 -19.09 -1.90 8.64
N MET A 5 -18.86 -1.11 7.60
CA MET A 5 -19.81 -0.12 7.09
C MET A 5 -20.00 -0.35 5.60
N ASP A 6 -21.24 -0.29 5.14
CA ASP A 6 -21.57 -0.32 3.72
C ASP A 6 -21.80 1.12 3.24
N LYS A 7 -20.75 1.74 2.69
CA LYS A 7 -20.73 3.16 2.26
C LYS A 7 -20.26 3.27 0.82
N SER A 8 -20.66 4.35 0.15
CA SER A 8 -20.29 4.58 -1.26
C SER A 8 -18.78 4.60 -1.45
N ASP A 9 -18.28 3.72 -2.30
CA ASP A 9 -16.88 3.72 -2.73
C ASP A 9 -16.53 4.99 -3.51
N ASN A 10 -15.28 5.44 -3.37
CA ASN A 10 -14.61 6.41 -4.22
C ASN A 10 -15.35 7.74 -4.52
N SER A 11 -16.21 8.21 -3.61
CA SER A 11 -16.87 9.51 -3.74
C SER A 11 -16.64 10.43 -2.54
N SER A 12 -16.63 11.74 -2.78
CA SER A 12 -16.57 12.75 -1.72
C SER A 12 -17.75 12.67 -0.75
N LYS A 13 -18.91 12.24 -1.24
CA LYS A 13 -20.09 11.92 -0.43
C LYS A 13 -19.83 10.70 0.47
N GLY A 14 -19.22 9.65 -0.07
CA GLY A 14 -18.84 8.44 0.65
C GLY A 14 -17.93 8.73 1.84
N ILE A 15 -16.92 9.58 1.66
CA ILE A 15 -16.01 10.00 2.74
C ILE A 15 -16.79 10.64 3.90
N GLY A 16 -17.71 11.56 3.61
CA GLY A 16 -18.54 12.18 4.65
C GLY A 16 -19.35 11.14 5.44
N GLN A 17 -19.93 10.15 4.76
CA GLN A 17 -20.69 9.08 5.40
C GLN A 17 -19.82 8.15 6.24
N VAL A 18 -18.57 7.91 5.84
CA VAL A 18 -17.59 7.13 6.62
C VAL A 18 -17.21 7.89 7.90
N LEU A 19 -16.87 9.17 7.79
CA LEU A 19 -16.52 9.99 8.96
C LEU A 19 -17.66 10.10 9.96
N GLU A 20 -18.89 10.31 9.48
CA GLU A 20 -20.09 10.31 10.32
C GLU A 20 -20.30 8.95 11.00
N ALA A 21 -20.13 7.84 10.26
CA ALA A 21 -20.28 6.51 10.83
C ALA A 21 -19.20 6.20 11.88
N ILE A 22 -17.95 6.60 11.66
CA ILE A 22 -16.87 6.48 12.68
C ILE A 22 -17.23 7.33 13.90
N GLN A 23 -17.69 8.57 13.72
CA GLN A 23 -18.08 9.46 14.81
C GLN A 23 -19.20 8.82 15.66
N VAL A 24 -20.27 8.33 15.01
CA VAL A 24 -21.38 7.65 15.69
C VAL A 24 -20.90 6.41 16.46
N GLN A 25 -20.07 5.57 15.83
CA GLN A 25 -19.56 4.36 16.47
C GLN A 25 -18.58 4.65 17.62
N SER A 26 -17.88 5.78 17.58
CA SER A 26 -16.99 6.22 18.66
C SER A 26 -17.74 6.75 19.89
N GLY A 27 -19.03 7.06 19.76
CA GLY A 27 -19.84 7.70 20.82
C GLY A 27 -19.41 9.13 21.14
N LEU A 28 -18.56 9.74 20.30
CA LEU A 28 -18.10 11.12 20.49
C LEU A 28 -19.10 12.10 19.90
N THR A 29 -19.24 13.26 20.56
CA THR A 29 -19.92 14.41 19.96
C THR A 29 -19.13 14.90 18.74
N PRO A 30 -19.78 15.58 17.79
CA PRO A 30 -19.08 16.16 16.64
C PRO A 30 -17.90 17.05 17.06
N GLU A 31 -18.06 17.94 18.05
CA GLU A 31 -16.93 18.80 18.49
C GLU A 31 -15.76 17.99 19.03
N LYS A 32 -16.04 16.93 19.80
CA LYS A 32 -14.99 16.09 20.39
C LYS A 32 -14.31 15.20 19.35
N PHE A 33 -15.03 14.80 18.32
CA PHE A 33 -14.48 14.03 17.21
C PHE A 33 -13.53 14.88 16.36
N PHE A 34 -13.98 16.06 15.94
CA PHE A 34 -13.20 16.96 15.07
C PHE A 34 -12.11 17.76 15.78
N SER A 35 -12.08 17.78 17.12
CA SER A 35 -10.97 18.37 17.90
C SER A 35 -9.79 17.42 18.10
N ARG A 36 -9.92 16.15 17.71
CA ARG A 36 -8.89 15.12 17.89
C ARG A 36 -8.23 14.76 16.56
N LEU A 37 -6.93 14.50 16.60
CA LEU A 37 -6.21 13.89 15.48
C LEU A 37 -6.78 12.49 15.21
N GLN A 38 -7.17 12.25 13.96
CA GLN A 38 -7.71 10.98 13.47
C GLN A 38 -6.78 10.44 12.38
N PRO A 39 -5.79 9.59 12.73
CA PRO A 39 -5.04 8.85 11.74
C PRO A 39 -5.93 7.75 11.15
N MET A 40 -5.95 7.66 9.83
CA MET A 40 -6.73 6.67 9.08
C MET A 40 -5.88 6.08 7.97
N ASP A 41 -6.10 4.80 7.66
CA ASP A 41 -5.42 4.13 6.55
C ASP A 41 -6.42 3.82 5.43
N THR A 42 -6.11 4.22 4.20
CA THR A 42 -6.99 4.00 3.04
C THR A 42 -6.21 3.77 1.74
N ASP A 43 -6.91 3.31 0.69
CA ASP A 43 -6.34 3.23 -0.65
C ASP A 43 -6.01 4.62 -1.24
N LEU A 44 -5.26 4.62 -2.34
CA LEU A 44 -4.80 5.84 -3.02
C LEU A 44 -5.95 6.73 -3.51
N GLY A 45 -6.99 6.14 -4.08
CA GLY A 45 -8.13 6.88 -4.61
C GLY A 45 -8.89 7.61 -3.51
N THR A 46 -9.10 6.94 -2.37
CA THR A 46 -9.71 7.54 -1.19
C THR A 46 -8.86 8.69 -0.62
N CYS A 47 -7.54 8.50 -0.50
CA CYS A 47 -6.62 9.55 -0.07
C CYS A 47 -6.69 10.79 -0.99
N GLN A 48 -6.68 10.59 -2.31
CA GLN A 48 -6.77 11.67 -3.29
C GLN A 48 -8.11 12.41 -3.19
N ASN A 49 -9.22 11.67 -3.15
CA ASN A 49 -10.56 12.25 -3.02
C ASN A 49 -10.72 13.07 -1.73
N PHE A 50 -10.16 12.59 -0.61
CA PHE A 50 -10.18 13.33 0.64
C PHE A 50 -9.37 14.63 0.55
N ASN A 51 -8.15 14.57 0.00
CA ASN A 51 -7.31 15.76 -0.11
C ASN A 51 -7.95 16.81 -1.03
N LEU A 52 -8.54 16.40 -2.17
CA LEU A 52 -9.32 17.29 -3.03
C LEU A 52 -10.50 17.93 -2.29
N LEU A 53 -11.24 17.13 -1.51
CA LEU A 53 -12.36 17.63 -0.71
C LEU A 53 -11.90 18.65 0.34
N ARG A 54 -10.76 18.40 0.99
CA ARG A 54 -10.17 19.30 1.98
C ARG A 54 -9.74 20.61 1.32
N ASP A 55 -9.09 20.55 0.17
CA ASP A 55 -8.62 21.73 -0.56
C ASP A 55 -9.80 22.62 -0.99
N ILE A 56 -10.91 22.03 -1.48
CA ILE A 56 -12.13 22.78 -1.83
C ILE A 56 -12.76 23.46 -0.62
N ARG A 57 -12.62 22.89 0.58
CA ARG A 57 -13.18 23.43 1.83
C ARG A 57 -12.22 24.36 2.57
N HIS A 58 -10.98 24.46 2.11
CA HIS A 58 -9.97 25.34 2.67
C HIS A 58 -10.09 26.75 2.06
N PRO A 59 -9.94 27.84 2.85
CA PRO A 59 -9.80 27.87 4.30
C PRO A 59 -11.15 27.82 5.02
N SER A 60 -11.20 27.14 6.18
CA SER A 60 -12.35 27.22 7.09
C SER A 60 -11.90 27.15 8.55
N ASN A 61 -12.47 28.00 9.39
CA ASN A 61 -12.23 27.96 10.84
C ASN A 61 -13.04 26.86 11.55
N ASN A 62 -13.99 26.20 10.86
CA ASN A 62 -14.77 25.11 11.42
C ASN A 62 -14.04 23.77 11.22
N PRO A 63 -13.64 23.06 12.29
CA PRO A 63 -12.93 21.78 12.19
C PRO A 63 -13.65 20.71 11.38
N ALA A 64 -14.99 20.64 11.47
CA ALA A 64 -15.79 19.68 10.71
C ALA A 64 -15.83 19.98 9.20
N LYS A 65 -15.58 21.25 8.83
CA LYS A 65 -15.51 21.65 7.42
C LYS A 65 -14.09 21.53 6.88
N ASN A 66 -13.08 21.99 7.62
CA ASN A 66 -11.70 21.97 7.15
C ASN A 66 -11.04 20.58 7.19
N LEU A 67 -11.52 19.66 8.02
CA LEU A 67 -11.00 18.29 8.13
C LEU A 67 -9.49 18.21 8.44
N ASN A 68 -8.89 19.27 8.99
CA ASN A 68 -7.45 19.33 9.27
C ASN A 68 -7.02 18.34 10.36
N ASN A 69 -7.97 17.89 11.17
CA ASN A 69 -7.72 16.92 12.23
C ASN A 69 -7.69 15.46 11.71
N ILE A 70 -8.00 15.22 10.44
CA ILE A 70 -7.97 13.88 9.83
C ILE A 70 -6.75 13.76 8.93
N VAL A 71 -5.97 12.71 9.15
CA VAL A 71 -4.77 12.40 8.36
C VAL A 71 -4.94 11.01 7.79
N PHE A 72 -5.07 10.94 6.46
CA PHE A 72 -5.01 9.68 5.75
C PHE A 72 -3.55 9.32 5.46
N GLN A 73 -3.16 8.16 5.94
CA GLN A 73 -1.98 7.46 5.50
C GLN A 73 -2.35 6.57 4.32
N LEU A 74 -1.46 6.49 3.35
CA LEU A 74 -1.62 5.56 2.24
C LEU A 74 -1.41 4.12 2.74
N GLY A 75 -2.31 3.22 2.35
CA GLY A 75 -2.25 1.79 2.63
C GLY A 75 -0.84 1.24 2.54
N ALA A 76 -0.26 0.84 3.68
CA ALA A 76 1.11 0.33 3.71
C ALA A 76 1.27 -0.86 2.75
N SER A 77 0.32 -1.80 2.79
CA SER A 77 0.29 -2.97 1.89
C SER A 77 0.20 -2.58 0.42
N HIS A 78 -0.64 -1.60 0.06
CA HIS A 78 -0.79 -1.16 -1.32
C HIS A 78 0.43 -0.39 -1.82
N THR A 79 1.03 0.42 -0.95
CA THR A 79 2.28 1.16 -1.23
C THR A 79 3.40 0.18 -1.51
N LEU A 80 3.60 -0.79 -0.60
CA LEU A 80 4.62 -1.81 -0.73
C LEU A 80 4.41 -2.66 -1.99
N TRP A 81 3.16 -3.02 -2.31
CA TRP A 81 2.85 -3.76 -3.53
C TRP A 81 3.11 -2.96 -4.81
N ASN A 82 2.79 -1.66 -4.84
CA ASN A 82 3.13 -0.81 -5.99
C ASN A 82 4.65 -0.73 -6.20
N VAL A 83 5.41 -0.58 -5.11
CA VAL A 83 6.89 -0.56 -5.16
C VAL A 83 7.42 -1.90 -5.63
N ALA A 84 6.97 -3.00 -5.05
CA ALA A 84 7.37 -4.35 -5.44
C ALA A 84 7.02 -4.65 -6.91
N GLN A 85 5.82 -4.26 -7.34
CA GLN A 85 5.39 -4.40 -8.73
C GLN A 85 6.31 -3.61 -9.67
N ALA A 86 6.67 -2.36 -9.33
CA ALA A 86 7.59 -1.57 -10.14
C ALA A 86 8.99 -2.22 -10.23
N ILE A 87 9.51 -2.73 -9.11
CA ILE A 87 10.80 -3.44 -9.07
C ILE A 87 10.75 -4.69 -9.94
N PHE A 88 9.75 -5.56 -9.76
CA PHE A 88 9.62 -6.76 -10.59
C PHE A 88 9.37 -6.43 -12.05
N THR A 89 8.58 -5.41 -12.38
CA THR A 89 8.39 -5.01 -13.77
C THR A 89 9.72 -4.59 -14.43
N ALA A 90 10.62 -3.95 -13.69
CA ALA A 90 11.93 -3.53 -14.19
C ALA A 90 12.99 -4.66 -14.18
N HIS A 91 12.91 -5.58 -13.23
CA HIS A 91 14.01 -6.51 -12.91
C HIS A 91 13.61 -7.99 -12.91
N LEU A 92 12.39 -8.34 -13.34
CA LEU A 92 11.99 -9.75 -13.44
C LEU A 92 12.89 -10.51 -14.41
N GLY A 93 13.28 -9.88 -15.53
CA GLY A 93 14.05 -10.52 -16.60
C GLY A 93 13.21 -11.44 -17.48
N GLY A 94 13.86 -12.27 -18.30
CA GLY A 94 13.19 -13.18 -19.22
C GLY A 94 13.72 -14.62 -19.14
N SER A 95 12.82 -15.57 -18.96
CA SER A 95 13.14 -17.01 -18.97
C SER A 95 13.52 -17.56 -20.36
N SER A 96 13.34 -16.78 -21.43
CA SER A 96 13.76 -17.17 -22.78
C SER A 96 15.27 -17.00 -23.02
N ASN A 97 15.99 -16.33 -22.14
CA ASN A 97 17.43 -16.19 -22.18
C ASN A 97 18.05 -16.85 -20.94
N GLU A 98 18.79 -17.95 -21.11
CA GLU A 98 19.40 -18.69 -20.00
C GLU A 98 20.51 -17.91 -19.28
N GLU A 99 21.08 -16.89 -19.94
CA GLU A 99 22.07 -15.98 -19.36
C GLU A 99 21.43 -14.83 -18.56
N ASP A 100 20.11 -14.68 -18.63
CA ASP A 100 19.38 -13.67 -17.86
C ASP A 100 19.43 -14.03 -16.35
N LEU A 101 19.92 -13.08 -15.56
CA LEU A 101 20.06 -13.17 -14.10
C LEU A 101 18.98 -12.40 -13.35
N GLY A 102 17.86 -12.10 -14.00
CA GLY A 102 16.72 -11.40 -13.42
C GLY A 102 16.06 -12.19 -12.29
N ALA A 103 15.13 -11.53 -11.60
CA ALA A 103 14.46 -12.11 -10.44
C ALA A 103 13.72 -13.43 -10.76
N TRP A 104 13.31 -13.64 -12.02
CA TRP A 104 12.66 -14.87 -12.48
C TRP A 104 13.46 -16.12 -12.11
N ARG A 105 14.80 -16.06 -12.18
CA ARG A 105 15.68 -17.21 -11.93
C ARG A 105 15.69 -17.61 -10.46
N SER A 106 15.80 -16.62 -9.57
CA SER A 106 15.72 -16.83 -8.12
C SER A 106 14.34 -17.36 -7.72
N LEU A 107 13.29 -16.76 -8.25
CA LEU A 107 11.90 -17.17 -7.98
C LEU A 107 11.62 -18.60 -8.47
N LEU A 108 12.06 -18.93 -9.69
CA LEU A 108 11.91 -20.28 -10.24
C LEU A 108 12.65 -21.32 -9.39
N SER A 109 13.85 -21.00 -8.92
CA SER A 109 14.63 -21.87 -8.03
C SER A 109 13.94 -22.12 -6.68
N LEU A 110 13.09 -21.19 -6.25
CA LEU A 110 12.25 -21.30 -5.06
C LEU A 110 10.88 -21.96 -5.34
N GLY A 111 10.64 -22.42 -6.56
CA GLY A 111 9.38 -23.05 -6.97
C GLY A 111 8.25 -22.07 -7.28
N VAL A 112 8.55 -20.78 -7.47
CA VAL A 112 7.59 -19.73 -7.80
C VAL A 112 7.63 -19.47 -9.32
N PRO A 113 6.55 -19.78 -10.07
CA PRO A 113 6.49 -19.48 -11.49
C PRO A 113 6.53 -17.96 -11.73
N PRO A 114 7.45 -17.43 -12.56
CA PRO A 114 7.60 -15.99 -12.81
C PRO A 114 6.30 -15.32 -13.30
N GLU A 115 5.48 -16.05 -14.06
CA GLU A 115 4.22 -15.55 -14.62
C GLU A 115 3.19 -15.22 -13.54
N LYS A 116 3.29 -15.87 -12.37
CA LYS A 116 2.37 -15.67 -11.24
C LYS A 116 2.73 -14.49 -10.36
N VAL A 117 3.93 -13.93 -10.52
CA VAL A 117 4.46 -12.88 -9.63
C VAL A 117 3.75 -11.55 -9.87
N ILE A 118 3.53 -11.17 -11.13
CA ILE A 118 2.96 -9.86 -11.49
C ILE A 118 1.42 -9.90 -11.68
N GLN A 119 0.84 -11.06 -11.96
CA GLN A 119 -0.54 -11.16 -12.47
C GLN A 119 -1.65 -11.05 -11.42
N LYS A 120 -1.38 -11.30 -10.13
CA LYS A 120 -2.42 -11.29 -9.08
C LYS A 120 -2.15 -10.19 -8.05
N LYS A 121 -3.19 -9.45 -7.65
CA LYS A 121 -3.17 -8.56 -6.48
C LYS A 121 -3.13 -9.39 -5.19
N ASP A 122 -2.03 -10.08 -4.99
CA ASP A 122 -1.72 -10.80 -3.75
C ASP A 122 -0.60 -10.02 -3.04
N TYR A 123 -1.01 -9.13 -2.14
CA TYR A 123 -0.10 -8.24 -1.42
C TYR A 123 0.94 -9.05 -0.63
N THR A 124 0.49 -10.08 0.08
CA THR A 124 1.34 -10.90 0.95
C THR A 124 2.36 -11.69 0.13
N ALA A 125 1.92 -12.36 -0.93
CA ALA A 125 2.83 -13.12 -1.78
C ALA A 125 3.88 -12.22 -2.44
N MET A 126 3.47 -11.05 -2.94
CA MET A 126 4.37 -10.09 -3.59
C MET A 126 5.50 -9.64 -2.66
N ILE A 127 5.19 -9.31 -1.40
CA ILE A 127 6.20 -8.89 -0.43
C ILE A 127 7.11 -10.05 -0.06
N HIS A 128 6.57 -11.24 0.14
CA HIS A 128 7.37 -12.42 0.43
C HIS A 128 8.37 -12.72 -0.70
N TYR A 129 7.95 -12.63 -1.96
CA TYR A 129 8.83 -12.82 -3.11
C TYR A 129 9.94 -11.77 -3.18
N MET A 130 9.63 -10.51 -2.86
CA MET A 130 10.63 -9.45 -2.79
C MET A 130 11.69 -9.74 -1.73
N GLU A 131 11.28 -10.18 -0.54
CA GLU A 131 12.20 -10.55 0.54
C GLU A 131 13.13 -11.69 0.12
N GLN A 132 12.57 -12.77 -0.44
CA GLN A 132 13.35 -13.93 -0.88
C GLN A 132 14.37 -13.57 -1.98
N VAL A 133 13.94 -12.81 -2.99
CA VAL A 133 14.85 -12.37 -4.07
C VAL A 133 15.96 -11.47 -3.51
N HIS A 134 15.62 -10.59 -2.56
CA HIS A 134 16.60 -9.74 -1.92
C HIS A 134 17.63 -10.55 -1.11
N GLU A 135 17.17 -11.51 -0.31
CA GLU A 135 18.05 -12.40 0.48
C GLU A 135 19.00 -13.20 -0.41
N VAL A 136 18.49 -13.82 -1.48
CA VAL A 136 19.31 -14.56 -2.45
C VAL A 136 20.35 -13.64 -3.10
N THR A 137 19.96 -12.41 -3.44
CA THR A 137 20.87 -11.42 -4.01
C THR A 137 21.99 -11.07 -3.03
N LEU A 138 21.67 -10.84 -1.75
CA LEU A 138 22.66 -10.56 -0.71
C LEU A 138 23.62 -11.74 -0.51
N VAL A 139 23.10 -12.96 -0.45
CA VAL A 139 23.93 -14.17 -0.33
C VAL A 139 24.86 -14.32 -1.53
N HIS A 140 24.36 -14.06 -2.75
CA HIS A 140 25.19 -14.07 -3.95
C HIS A 140 26.31 -13.02 -3.88
N CYS A 141 25.99 -11.78 -3.51
CA CYS A 141 26.99 -10.72 -3.32
C CYS A 141 28.05 -11.10 -2.27
N LEU A 142 27.64 -11.69 -1.15
CA LEU A 142 28.56 -12.15 -0.11
C LEU A 142 29.51 -13.24 -0.62
N ARG A 143 28.98 -14.25 -1.33
CA ARG A 143 29.80 -15.31 -1.93
C ARG A 143 30.83 -14.76 -2.92
N LEU A 144 30.49 -13.74 -3.70
CA LEU A 144 31.42 -13.08 -4.61
C LEU A 144 32.56 -12.40 -3.85
N VAL A 145 32.26 -11.68 -2.77
CA VAL A 145 33.27 -10.97 -1.96
C VAL A 145 34.14 -11.95 -1.18
N MET A 146 33.57 -13.05 -0.70
CA MET A 146 34.30 -14.09 0.04
C MET A 146 35.12 -15.02 -0.86
N GLU A 147 35.04 -14.87 -2.19
CA GLU A 147 35.66 -15.75 -3.19
C GLU A 147 35.26 -17.23 -3.04
N THR A 148 34.15 -17.50 -2.37
CA THR A 148 33.55 -18.83 -2.24
C THR A 148 32.64 -19.07 -3.44
N LYS A 149 33.25 -19.22 -4.62
CA LYS A 149 32.56 -19.73 -5.81
C LYS A 149 32.59 -21.27 -5.77
N ASP A 150 31.43 -21.87 -6.04
CA ASP A 150 31.35 -23.28 -6.45
C ASP A 150 31.92 -23.42 -7.88
#